data_AF-A0A6V8D8D3-F1
#
_entry.id   AF-A0A6V8D8D3-F1
#
_cell.length_a   1.000
_cell.length_b   1.000
_cell.length_c   1.000
_cell.angle_alpha   90.00
_cell.angle_beta   90.00
_cell.angle_gamma   90.00
#
_symmetry.space_group_name_H-M   'P 1'
#
loop_
_entity.id
_entity.type
_entity.pdbx_description
1 polymer ?
#
loop_
_entity_poly.entity_id
_entity_poly.type
_entity_poly.pdbx_seq_one_letter_code
_entity_poly.pdbx_strand_id
1 'polypeptide(L)'
;SVETNGTIEIPEGLLDWVCVSPKDQMYPDVKIRQRTGDELKCVYVGQDLELYSDLQQGFKHHFLQPCYMDTESVEWNGKNFAETEAVVKTNAPWRLSLQTHKWMGVD
;
A
#
# COMPACT_ATOMS: atom_id res chain seq x y z
N SER A 1 -3.12 2.35 16.67
CA SER A 1 -2.54 2.27 15.32
C SER A 1 -3.10 3.39 14.46
N VAL A 2 -2.51 3.64 13.29
CA VAL A 2 -3.07 4.54 12.26
C VAL A 2 -2.79 4.01 10.86
N GLU A 3 -3.70 4.29 9.93
CA GLU A 3 -3.43 4.26 8.49
C GLU A 3 -3.35 5.70 7.96
N THR A 4 -2.27 6.02 7.26
CA THR A 4 -2.02 7.38 6.74
C THR A 4 -1.49 7.32 5.32
N ASN A 5 -1.71 8.39 4.56
CA ASN A 5 -1.05 8.56 3.26
C ASN A 5 0.43 8.99 3.38
N GLY A 6 0.92 9.26 4.59
CA GLY A 6 2.32 9.60 4.87
C GLY A 6 2.73 11.04 4.52
N THR A 7 1.78 11.90 4.16
CA THR A 7 2.07 13.32 3.82
C THR A 7 2.32 14.20 5.04
N ILE A 8 1.95 13.72 6.22
CA ILE A 8 2.15 14.38 7.52
C ILE A 8 2.95 13.41 8.40
N GLU A 9 3.99 13.93 9.05
CA GLU A 9 4.80 13.16 9.98
C GLU A 9 4.05 12.94 11.30
N ILE A 10 4.14 11.73 11.80
CA ILE A 10 3.62 11.31 13.09
C ILE A 10 4.81 11.25 14.06
N PRO A 11 4.70 11.88 15.25
CA PRO A 11 5.74 11.81 16.27
C PRO A 11 6.07 10.36 16.67
N GLU A 12 7.36 10.08 16.83
CA GLU A 12 7.84 8.77 17.26
C GLU A 12 7.27 8.42 18.65
N GLY A 13 6.85 7.16 18.82
CA GLY A 13 6.29 6.66 20.08
C GLY A 13 4.86 7.11 20.39
N LEU A 14 4.23 7.96 19.58
CA LEU A 14 2.85 8.39 19.80
C LEU A 14 1.83 7.26 19.59
N LEU A 15 2.12 6.35 18.67
CA LEU A 15 1.24 5.25 18.27
C LEU A 15 2.02 3.94 18.27
N ASP A 16 1.39 2.85 18.67
CA ASP A 16 2.01 1.52 18.69
C ASP A 16 2.25 0.93 17.29
N TRP A 17 1.55 1.44 16.28
CA TRP A 17 1.65 0.94 14.91
C TRP A 17 1.28 2.02 13.88
N VAL A 18 2.18 2.26 12.93
CA VAL A 18 1.97 3.19 11.82
C VAL A 18 2.01 2.45 10.49
N CYS A 19 0.87 2.42 9.79
CA CYS A 19 0.77 1.96 8.41
C CYS A 19 0.75 3.17 7.46
N VAL A 20 1.75 3.25 6.58
CA VAL A 20 1.84 4.28 5.55
C VAL A 20 1.46 3.67 4.20
N SER A 21 0.48 4.28 3.55
CA SER A 21 0.07 3.94 2.19
C SER A 21 0.29 5.15 1.29
N PRO A 22 1.45 5.24 0.60
CA PRO A 22 1.72 6.33 -0.34
C PRO A 22 0.67 6.45 -1.45
N LYS A 23 0.59 7.64 -2.03
CA LYS A 23 -0.36 8.00 -3.10
C LYS A 23 0.34 8.68 -4.28
N ASP A 24 1.66 8.74 -4.27
CA ASP A 24 2.52 9.35 -5.30
C ASP A 24 2.52 8.60 -6.64
N GLN A 25 2.12 7.33 -6.66
CA GLN A 25 1.83 6.59 -7.89
C GLN A 25 0.59 7.12 -8.65
N MET A 26 -0.33 7.78 -7.96
CA MET A 26 -1.53 8.42 -8.56
C MET A 26 -1.42 9.95 -8.59
N TYR A 27 -0.69 10.53 -7.64
CA TYR A 27 -0.53 11.98 -7.47
C TYR A 27 0.97 12.31 -7.33
N PRO A 28 1.73 12.37 -8.45
CA PRO A 28 3.19 12.49 -8.41
C PRO A 28 3.74 13.73 -7.66
N ASP A 29 2.95 14.79 -7.55
CA ASP A 29 3.32 16.01 -6.84
C ASP A 29 3.20 15.90 -5.31
N VAL A 30 2.64 14.79 -4.80
CA VAL A 30 2.47 14.56 -3.37
C VAL A 30 3.76 14.03 -2.75
N LYS A 31 4.39 14.86 -1.92
CA LYS A 31 5.59 14.46 -1.19
C LYS A 31 5.25 13.62 0.05
N ILE A 32 5.76 12.39 0.07
CA ILE A 32 5.72 11.54 1.28
C ILE A 32 6.75 12.08 2.29
N ARG A 33 6.28 12.43 3.49
CA ARG A 33 7.08 12.97 4.59
C ARG A 33 7.37 11.92 5.66
N GLN A 34 6.40 11.06 5.97
CA GLN A 34 6.60 9.93 6.88
C GLN A 34 7.56 8.92 6.22
N ARG A 35 8.81 8.90 6.66
CA ARG A 35 9.85 7.99 6.13
C ARG A 35 10.03 6.72 6.93
N THR A 36 9.47 6.64 8.13
CA THR A 36 9.58 5.46 9.01
C THR A 36 8.23 4.99 9.51
N GLY A 37 8.11 3.73 9.87
CA GLY A 37 6.90 3.16 10.45
C GLY A 37 6.99 1.64 10.54
N ASP A 38 5.86 1.00 10.80
CA ASP A 38 5.82 -0.47 10.92
C ASP A 38 5.48 -1.12 9.57
N GLU A 39 4.55 -0.53 8.83
CA GLU A 39 4.01 -1.07 7.59
C GLU A 39 4.02 -0.05 6.45
N LEU A 40 4.62 -0.43 5.32
CA LEU A 40 4.49 0.24 4.04
C LEU A 40 3.51 -0.57 3.17
N LYS A 41 2.31 -0.05 2.96
CA LYS A 41 1.24 -0.73 2.20
C LYS A 41 0.88 0.07 0.95
N CYS A 42 1.52 -0.24 -0.17
CA CYS A 42 1.34 0.48 -1.43
C CYS A 42 0.19 -0.11 -2.24
N VAL A 43 -0.71 0.76 -2.74
CA VAL A 43 -1.72 0.33 -3.73
C VAL A 43 -1.00 0.14 -5.07
N TYR A 44 -1.16 -1.03 -5.68
CA TYR A 44 -0.58 -1.36 -6.98
C TYR A 44 -1.56 -1.01 -8.11
N VAL A 45 -1.08 -0.19 -9.05
CA VAL A 45 -1.80 0.28 -10.25
C VAL A 45 -0.92 0.13 -11.51
N GLY A 46 0.11 -0.72 -11.46
CA GLY A 46 1.04 -0.95 -12.57
C GLY A 46 2.35 -0.14 -12.51
N GLN A 47 2.57 0.65 -11.45
CA GLN A 47 3.79 1.44 -11.31
C GLN A 47 5.04 0.57 -11.06
N ASP A 48 6.22 1.14 -11.37
CA ASP A 48 7.51 0.57 -10.98
C ASP A 48 7.66 0.57 -9.45
N LEU A 49 8.14 -0.53 -8.88
CA LEU A 49 8.34 -0.67 -7.43
C LEU A 49 9.57 0.09 -6.93
N GLU A 50 10.50 0.46 -7.82
CA GLU A 50 11.64 1.34 -7.49
C GLU A 50 11.18 2.71 -6.97
N LEU A 51 9.94 3.11 -7.25
CA LEU A 51 9.29 4.28 -6.65
C LEU A 51 9.37 4.27 -5.11
N TYR A 52 9.42 3.08 -4.51
CA TYR A 52 9.38 2.92 -3.05
C TYR A 52 10.72 2.49 -2.44
N SER A 53 11.79 2.30 -3.22
CA SER A 53 13.09 1.78 -2.71
C SER A 53 13.67 2.61 -1.56
N ASP A 54 13.57 3.93 -1.62
CA ASP A 54 14.00 4.82 -0.54
C ASP A 54 13.10 4.72 0.70
N LEU A 55 11.79 4.50 0.51
CA LEU A 55 10.85 4.36 1.61
C LEU A 55 11.02 3.03 2.33
N GLN A 56 11.23 1.93 1.59
CA GLN A 56 11.30 0.57 2.16
C GLN A 56 12.26 0.45 3.35
N GLN A 57 13.37 1.18 3.34
CA GLN A 57 14.39 1.16 4.38
C GLN A 57 13.87 1.57 5.76
N GLY A 58 12.80 2.37 5.81
CA GLY A 58 12.20 2.84 7.06
C GLY A 58 11.04 1.99 7.60
N PHE A 59 10.67 0.90 6.93
CA PHE A 59 9.53 0.07 7.33
C PHE A 59 9.93 -1.40 7.51
N LYS A 60 9.30 -2.06 8.49
CA LYS A 60 9.53 -3.48 8.81
C LYS A 60 8.74 -4.42 7.89
N HIS A 61 7.59 -3.95 7.41
CA HIS A 61 6.66 -4.74 6.63
C HIS A 61 6.34 -4.05 5.31
N HIS A 62 6.43 -4.78 4.21
CA HIS A 62 6.16 -4.27 2.87
C HIS A 62 5.01 -5.04 2.24
N PHE A 63 3.94 -4.34 1.87
CA PHE A 63 2.77 -4.92 1.24
C PHE A 63 2.38 -4.21 -0.04
N LEU A 64 1.98 -4.99 -1.03
CA LEU A 64 1.21 -4.50 -2.17
C LEU A 64 -0.25 -4.86 -1.97
N GLN A 65 -1.11 -3.86 -2.16
CA GLN A 65 -2.55 -4.02 -2.11
C GLN A 65 -3.13 -3.82 -3.52
N PRO A 66 -3.98 -4.74 -4.02
CA PRO A 66 -4.67 -4.52 -5.27
C PRO A 66 -5.53 -3.26 -5.23
N CYS A 67 -5.54 -2.49 -6.33
CA CYS A 67 -6.49 -1.41 -6.47
C CYS A 67 -7.90 -1.99 -6.61
N TYR A 68 -8.80 -1.55 -5.73
CA TYR A 68 -10.21 -1.90 -5.78
C TYR A 68 -11.03 -0.61 -5.92
N MET A 69 -11.97 -0.61 -6.87
CA MET A 69 -12.94 0.48 -7.05
C MET A 69 -14.36 -0.07 -7.00
N ASP A 70 -15.21 0.50 -6.15
CA ASP A 70 -16.62 0.07 -5.98
C ASP A 70 -17.48 0.37 -7.22
N THR A 71 -17.03 1.29 -8.08
CA THR A 71 -17.69 1.64 -9.35
C THR A 71 -17.31 0.70 -10.50
N GLU A 72 -16.28 -0.13 -10.32
CA GLU A 72 -15.78 -1.04 -11.35
C GLU A 72 -16.38 -2.44 -11.22
N SER A 73 -16.31 -3.23 -12.30
CA SER A 73 -16.87 -4.58 -12.31
C SER A 73 -16.08 -5.55 -11.42
N VAL A 74 -16.73 -6.68 -11.06
CA VAL A 74 -16.07 -7.77 -10.33
C VAL A 74 -14.88 -8.31 -11.11
N GLU A 75 -15.01 -8.44 -12.43
CA GLU A 75 -13.95 -8.89 -13.33
C GLU A 75 -12.78 -7.91 -13.39
N TRP A 76 -13.05 -6.60 -13.38
CA TRP A 76 -12.00 -5.58 -13.37
C TRP A 76 -11.20 -5.64 -12.06
N ASN A 77 -11.88 -5.64 -10.91
CA ASN A 77 -11.24 -5.77 -9.61
C ASN A 77 -10.48 -7.12 -9.48
N GLY A 78 -11.02 -8.20 -10.05
CA GLY A 78 -10.38 -9.52 -10.07
C GLY A 78 -9.07 -9.55 -10.88
N LYS A 79 -9.00 -8.81 -12.00
CA LYS A 79 -7.75 -8.69 -12.79
C LYS A 79 -6.65 -7.98 -11.99
N ASN A 80 -6.97 -6.86 -11.36
CA ASN A 80 -6.00 -6.13 -10.53
C ASN A 80 -5.45 -6.99 -9.39
N PHE A 81 -6.31 -7.83 -8.81
CA PHE A 81 -5.92 -8.78 -7.78
C PHE A 81 -4.90 -9.78 -8.32
N ALA A 82 -5.19 -10.43 -9.45
CA ALA A 82 -4.30 -11.39 -10.08
C ALA A 82 -2.96 -10.75 -10.50
N GLU A 83 -2.99 -9.54 -11.03
CA GLU A 83 -1.79 -8.79 -11.42
C GLU A 83 -0.92 -8.47 -10.20
N THR A 84 -1.52 -7.93 -9.14
CA THR A 84 -0.79 -7.61 -7.91
C THR A 84 -0.18 -8.87 -7.28
N GLU A 85 -0.91 -9.98 -7.28
CA GLU A 85 -0.45 -11.26 -6.78
C GLU A 85 0.79 -11.78 -7.56
N ALA A 86 0.74 -11.69 -8.89
CA ALA A 86 1.85 -12.08 -9.75
C ALA A 86 3.10 -11.22 -9.51
N VAL A 87 2.91 -9.92 -9.29
CA VAL A 87 4.00 -8.98 -8.97
C VAL A 87 4.63 -9.29 -7.63
N VAL A 88 3.83 -9.53 -6.59
CA VAL A 88 4.33 -9.90 -5.25
C VAL A 88 5.20 -11.16 -5.31
N LYS A 89 4.80 -12.18 -6.09
CA LYS A 89 5.55 -13.44 -6.22
C LYS A 89 6.97 -13.27 -6.75
N THR A 90 7.22 -12.25 -7.57
CA THR A 90 8.52 -12.04 -8.25
C THR A 90 9.34 -10.90 -7.64
N ASN A 91 8.79 -10.16 -6.67
CA ASN A 91 9.41 -8.97 -6.10
C ASN A 91 9.49 -9.07 -4.57
N ALA A 92 10.41 -9.89 -4.03
CA ALA A 92 10.73 -9.83 -2.61
C ALA A 92 11.30 -8.44 -2.26
N PRO A 93 10.95 -7.83 -1.10
CA PRO A 93 10.30 -8.42 0.08
C PRO A 93 8.77 -8.25 0.14
N TRP A 94 8.12 -7.84 -0.95
CA TRP A 94 6.69 -7.50 -0.92
C TRP A 94 5.81 -8.71 -0.58
N ARG A 95 4.70 -8.44 0.11
CA ARG A 95 3.64 -9.41 0.43
C ARG A 95 2.29 -8.89 -0.03
N LEU A 96 1.34 -9.78 -0.29
CA LEU A 96 0.01 -9.38 -0.72
C LEU A 96 -0.84 -8.95 0.48
N SER A 97 -1.45 -7.76 0.43
CA SER A 97 -2.44 -7.28 1.40
C SER A 97 -3.81 -7.24 0.77
N LEU A 98 -4.78 -7.91 1.39
CA LEU A 98 -6.14 -8.02 0.87
C LEU A 98 -7.13 -7.22 1.70
N GLN A 99 -8.02 -6.51 1.01
CA GLN A 99 -9.17 -5.85 1.65
C GLN A 99 -10.27 -6.87 1.92
N THR A 100 -10.03 -7.80 2.85
CA THR A 100 -10.93 -8.94 3.15
C THR A 100 -12.34 -8.49 3.55
N HIS A 101 -12.49 -7.32 4.18
CA HIS A 101 -13.78 -6.74 4.54
C HIS A 101 -14.73 -6.59 3.33
N LYS A 102 -14.19 -6.21 2.15
CA LYS A 102 -14.97 -6.12 0.90
C LYS A 102 -15.53 -7.47 0.43
N TRP A 103 -14.86 -8.56 0.76
CA TRP A 103 -15.29 -9.92 0.42
C TRP A 103 -16.23 -10.50 1.47
N MET A 104 -16.05 -10.12 2.72
CA MET A 104 -16.88 -10.56 3.84
C MET A 104 -18.19 -9.78 3.95
N GLY A 105 -18.33 -8.65 3.25
CA GLY A 105 -19.51 -7.79 3.33
C GLY A 105 -19.65 -7.12 4.69
N VAL A 106 -18.51 -6.72 5.28
CA VAL A 106 -18.44 -6.03 6.56
C VAL A 106 -17.74 -4.70 6.39
N ASP A 107 -18.18 -3.71 7.17
CA ASP A 107 -17.54 -2.39 7.30
C ASP A 107 -16.66 -2.34 8.54
#